data_AF-A0A1X1N1X6-F1
#
_entry.id   AF-A0A1X1N1X6-F1
#
_cell.length_a   1.000
_cell.length_b   1.000
_cell.length_c   1.000
_cell.angle_alpha   90.00
_cell.angle_beta   90.00
_cell.angle_gamma   90.00
#
_symmetry.space_group_name_H-M   'P 1'
#
loop_
_entity.id
_entity.type
_entity.pdbx_description
1 polymer ?
#
loop_
_entity_poly.entity_id
_entity_poly.type
_entity_poly.pdbx_seq_one_letter_code
_entity_poly.pdbx_strand_id
1 'polypeptide(L)' 'MAGFRPHRGDVVGWAQAADRTMHAVVWRGRRIIDLGTLGGRGSLATAVNNRGQAVGSARLPDGGTRAARWN' A
#
# COMPACT_ATOMS: atom_id res chain seq x y z
N MET A 1 11.23 -27.02 -19.25
CA MET A 1 10.57 -25.72 -19.41
C MET A 1 9.84 -25.42 -18.11
N ALA A 2 10.39 -24.54 -17.26
CA ALA A 2 9.85 -24.27 -15.94
C ALA A 2 8.56 -23.44 -16.10
N GLY A 3 7.42 -24.04 -15.78
CA GLY A 3 6.12 -23.38 -15.82
C GLY A 3 6.11 -22.19 -14.86
N PHE A 4 5.85 -21.00 -15.40
CA PHE A 4 5.47 -19.83 -14.63
C PHE A 4 4.22 -20.18 -13.82
N ARG A 5 4.38 -20.37 -12.51
CA ARG A 5 3.24 -20.44 -11.58
C ARG A 5 2.91 -19.00 -11.19
N PRO A 6 1.77 -18.42 -11.59
CA PRO A 6 1.40 -17.11 -11.11
C PRO A 6 1.21 -17.20 -9.59
N HIS A 7 2.10 -16.57 -8.83
CA HIS A 7 1.75 -16.18 -7.47
C HIS A 7 0.49 -15.32 -7.59
N ARG A 8 -0.54 -15.57 -6.78
CA ARG A 8 -1.72 -14.70 -6.71
C ARG A 8 -1.21 -13.28 -6.43
N GLY A 9 -1.17 -12.44 -7.46
CA GLY A 9 -0.37 -11.21 -7.45
C GLY A 9 -1.00 -10.18 -6.53
N ASP A 10 -0.33 -9.89 -5.42
CA ASP A 10 -0.68 -8.74 -4.62
C ASP A 10 -0.35 -7.48 -5.44
N VAL A 11 -1.30 -6.55 -5.53
CA VAL A 11 -1.12 -5.26 -6.19
C VAL A 11 -1.15 -4.17 -5.14
N VAL A 12 -0.27 -3.18 -5.27
CA VAL A 12 -0.26 -2.02 -4.38
C VAL A 12 -0.56 -0.73 -5.11
N GLY A 13 -1.02 0.25 -4.34
CA GLY A 13 -1.24 1.59 -4.83
C GLY A 13 -1.83 2.46 -3.73
N TRP A 14 -2.81 3.27 -4.12
CA TRP A 14 -3.57 4.12 -3.22
C TRP A 14 -5.06 4.09 -3.58
N ALA A 15 -5.90 4.37 -2.60
CA ALA A 15 -7.34 4.59 -2.78
C ALA A 15 -7.79 5.79 -1.93
N GLN A 16 -8.87 6.44 -2.34
CA GLN A 16 -9.48 7.50 -1.54
C GLN A 16 -10.37 6.87 -0.45
N ALA A 17 -10.14 7.24 0.81
CA ALA A 17 -10.95 6.84 1.95
C ALA A 17 -12.21 7.72 2.09
N ALA A 18 -13.15 7.31 2.94
CA ALA A 18 -14.43 8.03 3.15
C ALA A 18 -14.24 9.47 3.66
N ASP A 19 -13.16 9.73 4.39
CA ASP A 19 -12.78 11.05 4.89
C ASP A 19 -12.01 11.91 3.87
N ARG A 20 -11.92 11.42 2.61
CA ARG A 20 -11.21 12.02 1.48
C ARG A 20 -9.69 12.04 1.61
N THR A 21 -9.11 11.35 2.58
CA THR A 21 -7.66 11.13 2.61
C THR A 21 -7.25 10.04 1.62
N MET A 22 -5.99 10.05 1.20
CA MET A 22 -5.45 9.02 0.29
C MET A 22 -4.72 7.96 1.11
N HIS A 23 -5.26 6.74 1.11
CA HIS A 23 -4.70 5.63 1.84
C HIS A 23 -3.88 4.73 0.91
N ALA A 24 -2.72 4.29 1.37
CA ALA A 24 -2.00 3.20 0.74
C ALA A 24 -2.84 1.92 0.87
N VAL A 25 -2.86 1.09 -0.17
CA VAL A 25 -3.66 -0.13 -0.19
C VAL A 25 -2.90 -1.31 -0.79
N VAL A 26 -3.27 -2.51 -0.35
CA VAL A 26 -2.89 -3.78 -0.99
C VAL A 26 -4.15 -4.50 -1.46
N TRP A 27 -4.19 -4.86 -2.73
CA TRP A 27 -5.17 -5.80 -3.26
C TRP A 27 -4.61 -7.21 -3.20
N ARG A 28 -5.25 -8.08 -2.41
CA ARG A 28 -4.96 -9.51 -2.35
C ARG A 28 -6.14 -10.28 -2.93
N GLY A 29 -6.03 -10.65 -4.19
CA GLY A 29 -7.15 -11.25 -4.95
C GLY A 29 -8.32 -10.27 -5.06
N ARG A 30 -9.46 -10.60 -4.44
CA ARG A 30 -10.68 -9.75 -4.46
C ARG A 30 -10.81 -8.85 -3.23
N ARG A 31 -9.85 -8.88 -2.31
CA ARG A 31 -9.90 -8.13 -1.06
C ARG A 31 -8.96 -6.94 -1.12
N ILE A 32 -9.48 -5.76 -0.80
CA ILE A 32 -8.70 -4.55 -0.55
C ILE A 32 -8.34 -4.54 0.92
N ILE A 33 -7.06 -4.37 1.21
CA ILE A 33 -6.54 -4.15 2.55
C ILE A 33 -6.10 -2.70 2.59
N ASP A 34 -6.76 -1.93 3.43
CA ASP A 34 -6.38 -0.56 3.73
C ASP A 34 -5.15 -0.56 4.65
N LEU A 35 -4.08 0.13 4.24
CA LEU A 35 -2.87 0.29 5.04
C LEU A 35 -2.86 1.60 5.84
N GLY A 36 -3.83 2.48 5.56
CA GLY A 36 -3.97 3.79 6.17
C GLY A 36 -2.85 4.75 5.80
N THR A 37 -2.83 5.88 6.51
CA THR A 37 -1.72 6.85 6.48
C THR A 37 -0.87 6.73 7.75
N LEU A 38 0.20 7.51 7.84
CA LEU A 38 0.98 7.69 9.07
C LEU A 38 0.60 9.00 9.80
N GLY A 39 -0.69 9.35 9.77
CA GLY A 39 -1.26 10.52 10.44
C GLY A 39 -1.36 11.78 9.58
N GLY A 40 -0.79 11.80 8.37
CA GLY A 40 -1.03 12.87 7.39
C GLY A 40 -2.19 12.55 6.44
N ARG A 41 -2.40 13.44 5.46
CA ARG A 41 -3.53 13.37 4.51
C ARG A 41 -3.37 12.37 3.37
N GLY A 42 -2.23 11.71 3.24
CA GLY A 42 -1.93 10.89 2.07
C GLY A 42 -0.82 9.86 2.29
N SER A 43 -0.94 8.74 1.60
CA SER A 43 0.07 7.67 1.53
C SER A 43 -0.07 6.89 0.23
N LEU A 44 1.03 6.26 -0.20
CA LEU A 44 1.14 5.50 -1.43
C LEU A 44 2.02 4.27 -1.16
N ALA A 45 1.51 3.08 -1.44
CA ALA A 45 2.35 1.88 -1.53
C ALA A 45 2.83 1.69 -2.98
N THR A 46 4.13 1.47 -3.15
CA THR A 46 4.79 1.35 -4.46
C THR A 46 5.33 -0.04 -4.75
N ALA A 47 5.58 -0.85 -3.71
CA ALA A 47 5.93 -2.26 -3.88
C ALA A 47 5.39 -3.11 -2.73
N VAL A 48 5.19 -4.41 -2.99
CA VAL A 48 4.87 -5.44 -2.00
C VAL A 48 5.70 -6.69 -2.28
N ASN A 49 6.15 -7.35 -1.23
CA ASN A 49 6.87 -8.63 -1.36
C ASN A 49 5.98 -9.84 -1.05
N ASN A 50 6.47 -11.05 -1.31
CA ASN A 50 5.74 -12.31 -1.08
C ASN A 50 5.41 -12.59 0.40
N ARG A 51 5.95 -11.79 1.34
CA ARG A 51 5.60 -11.86 2.77
C ARG A 51 4.45 -10.92 3.13
N GLY A 52 3.86 -10.22 2.15
CA GLY A 52 2.79 -9.25 2.36
C GLY A 52 3.28 -7.89 2.84
N GLN A 53 4.58 -7.65 2.86
CA GLN A 53 5.14 -6.39 3.35
C GLN A 53 5.12 -5.38 2.22
N ALA A 54 4.43 -4.27 2.43
CA ALA A 54 4.36 -3.17 1.48
C ALA A 54 5.34 -2.05 1.87
N VAL A 55 5.89 -1.36 0.88
CA VAL A 55 6.74 -0.17 1.05
C VAL A 55 6.24 0.95 0.16
N GLY A 56 6.57 2.18 0.53
CA GLY A 56 6.21 3.37 -0.24
C GLY A 56 6.45 4.65 0.54
N SER A 57 5.55 5.62 0.41
CA SER A 57 5.67 6.92 1.06
C SER A 57 4.39 7.32 1.77
N ALA A 58 4.53 8.09 2.84
CA ALA A 58 3.42 8.66 3.59
C ALA A 58 3.71 10.10 3.96
N ARG A 59 2.67 10.94 3.88
CA ARG A 59 2.68 12.29 4.44
C ARG A 59 2.44 12.19 5.94
N LEU A 60 3.21 12.92 6.72
CA LEU A 60 3.08 13.05 8.16
C LEU A 60 2.26 14.29 8.55
N PRO A 61 1.81 14.40 9.81
CA PRO A 61 1.10 15.58 10.31
C PRO A 61 1.90 16.89 10.15
N ASP A 62 3.23 16.82 10.22
CA ASP A 62 4.15 17.96 10.02
C ASP A 62 4.21 18.45 8.56
N GLY A 63 3.48 17.80 7.65
CA GLY A 63 3.43 18.12 6.23
C GLY A 63 4.56 17.49 5.42
N GLY A 64 5.56 16.89 6.06
CA GLY A 64 6.66 16.18 5.41
C GLY A 64 6.24 14.83 4.84
N THR A 65 6.95 14.38 3.82
CA THR A 65 6.79 13.04 3.24
C THR A 65 7.96 12.17 3.68
N ARG A 66 7.68 10.98 4.20
CA ARG A 66 8.71 10.00 4.58
C ARG A 66 8.46 8.66 3.93
N ALA A 67 9.53 7.86 3.82
CA ALA A 67 9.41 6.46 3.45
C ALA A 67 8.58 5.72 4.53
N ALA A 68 7.75 4.81 4.09
CA ALA A 68 6.85 4.04 4.93
C ALA A 68 6.91 2.55 4.57
N ARG A 69 6.65 1.71 5.57
CA ARG A 69 6.60 0.26 5.45
C ARG A 69 5.44 -0.28 6.27
N TRP A 70 4.67 -1.18 5.68
CA TRP A 70 3.53 -1.85 6.28
C TRP A 70 3.73 -3.36 6.28
N ASN A 71 3.12 -4.07 7.24
CA ASN A 71 3.21 -5.53 7.41
C ASN A 71 1.83 -6.18 7.33
#